data_AF-A0A093XP31-F1
#
_entry.id   AF-A0A093XP31-F1
#
_cell.length_a   1.000
_cell.length_b   1.000
_cell.length_c   1.000
_cell.angle_alpha   90.00
_cell.angle_beta   90.00
_cell.angle_gamma   90.00
#
_symmetry.space_group_name_H-M   'P 1'
#
loop_
_entity.id
_entity.type
_entity.pdbx_description
1 polymer ?
#
loop_
_entity_poly.entity_id
_entity_poly.type
_entity_poly.pdbx_seq_one_letter_code
_entity_poly.pdbx_strand_id
1 'polypeptide(L)'
;MASPTDTIDSPTLIESFHDALLNIHENPYPQVPNPPNCKKRASVAVILRVRPQYNHLPQSPVKGTDKTASTSRQLSEFFAQDWVQHGDPELLFIKRASRVGDRWTGHVALPGGKRDPEDQDDKAAAVREAQEEVGLDLTTEDLIYIGNLPERVVTTSFGSVPLMVLCPFIFLLTSNNAPDLTLQPTEVASIHWVSLRALLSPSLRSVEYVNVSARYAKQYGLIRWGSSRWMTGMMEFSALRLLPTESLYCSTTPGFLPDETHQNNISFLQRLNPWAVRQVPHGEKNRELLLWGLTLGIMADFLDLMPPHNAVDLWKHPTFTAPDLRLIVSLLTYSIRKRNATKVRATRRPSQTAADDSTMALSVENVNGQTLNADTKDGTTVSGHEHATAILLQGYYDRLRLSLGIVLPQALIINYLIKSQNQKNMVATQKLYPRGTMKRIVKAHAGRSISKNADVLIFLDYMLFMQELMREASIRSRKAGEKGISAKNIRRVTEVSATIPVSRLPTTNEQY
;
A
#
# COMPACT_ATOMS: atom_id res chain seq x y z
N MET A 1 -0.49 20.86 52.28
CA MET A 1 0.74 21.27 51.57
C MET A 1 1.33 20.02 50.97
N ALA A 2 1.04 19.74 49.70
CA ALA A 2 1.71 18.69 48.94
C ALA A 2 2.77 19.38 48.09
N SER A 3 4.03 18.96 48.24
CA SER A 3 5.17 19.45 47.46
C SER A 3 4.97 19.15 45.97
N PRO A 4 5.42 20.04 45.06
CA PRO A 4 5.42 19.74 43.64
C PRO A 4 6.48 18.67 43.38
N THR A 5 6.06 17.52 42.89
CA THR A 5 6.96 16.55 42.27
C THR A 5 7.47 17.19 40.99
N ASP A 6 8.78 17.44 40.92
CA ASP A 6 9.49 17.81 39.70
C ASP A 6 9.20 16.76 38.62
N THR A 7 8.25 17.05 37.75
CA THR A 7 8.14 16.39 36.45
C THR A 7 9.26 16.96 35.62
N ILE A 8 10.23 16.13 35.25
CA ILE A 8 11.14 16.46 34.15
C ILE A 8 10.23 16.57 32.92
N ASP A 9 9.85 17.81 32.59
CA ASP A 9 8.90 18.09 31.52
C ASP A 9 9.49 17.52 30.23
N SER A 10 8.76 16.56 29.64
CA SER A 10 9.15 16.01 28.35
C SER A 10 9.17 17.18 27.36
N PRO A 11 10.23 17.32 26.53
CA PRO A 11 10.35 18.46 25.63
C PRO A 11 9.09 18.58 24.77
N THR A 12 8.62 19.81 24.59
CA THR A 12 7.43 20.03 23.79
C THR A 12 7.71 19.58 22.35
N LEU A 13 6.66 19.20 21.60
CA LEU A 13 6.82 18.80 20.20
C LEU A 13 7.49 19.90 19.37
N ILE A 14 7.21 21.17 19.69
CA ILE A 14 7.79 22.34 19.02
C ILE A 14 9.29 22.48 19.32
N GLU A 15 9.72 22.31 20.56
CA GLU A 15 11.16 22.31 20.92
C GLU A 15 11.91 21.21 20.17
N SER A 16 11.38 19.98 20.21
CA SER A 16 11.97 18.85 19.49
C SER A 16 12.01 19.07 17.97
N PHE A 17 11.00 19.74 17.43
CA PHE A 17 10.93 20.10 16.02
C PHE A 17 11.96 21.17 15.66
N HIS A 18 12.14 22.20 16.48
CA HIS A 18 13.18 23.21 16.32
C HIS A 18 14.59 22.60 16.33
N ASP A 19 14.88 21.75 17.32
CA ASP A 19 16.16 21.06 17.46
C ASP A 19 16.45 20.15 16.26
N ALA A 20 15.44 19.45 15.75
CA ALA A 20 15.58 18.63 14.56
C ALA A 20 15.95 19.45 13.31
N LEU A 21 15.31 20.62 13.11
CA LEU A 21 15.62 21.50 11.98
C LEU A 21 17.01 22.13 12.10
N LEU A 22 17.40 22.57 13.31
CA LEU A 22 18.75 23.06 13.57
C LEU A 22 19.80 21.97 13.32
N ASN A 23 19.56 20.74 13.79
CA ASN A 23 20.49 19.63 13.58
C ASN A 23 20.72 19.33 12.09
N ILE A 24 19.64 19.33 11.29
CA ILE A 24 19.70 19.14 9.84
C ILE A 24 20.51 20.24 9.18
N HIS A 25 20.29 21.50 9.59
CA HIS A 25 21.00 22.64 9.02
C HIS A 25 22.50 22.61 9.34
N GLU A 26 22.87 22.32 10.58
CA GLU A 26 24.26 22.29 11.04
C GLU A 26 25.03 21.06 10.53
N ASN A 27 24.32 19.96 10.26
CA ASN A 27 24.91 18.67 9.88
C ASN A 27 24.30 18.11 8.59
N PRO A 28 24.48 18.81 7.45
CA PRO A 28 23.86 18.43 6.17
C PRO A 28 24.32 17.04 5.71
N TYR A 29 23.45 16.31 5.03
CA TYR A 29 23.77 14.97 4.56
C TYR A 29 24.63 15.03 3.30
N PRO A 30 25.62 14.12 3.16
CA PRO A 30 26.46 14.09 1.97
C PRO A 30 25.64 13.71 0.73
N GLN A 31 26.00 14.33 -0.40
CA GLN A 31 25.40 14.00 -1.70
C GLN A 31 25.79 12.56 -2.10
N VAL A 32 24.81 11.81 -2.59
CA VAL A 32 25.02 10.44 -3.09
C VAL A 32 25.30 10.51 -4.60
N PRO A 33 26.48 10.06 -5.07
CA PRO A 33 26.77 10.07 -6.48
C PRO A 33 25.87 9.11 -7.24
N ASN A 34 25.62 9.43 -8.51
CA ASN A 34 24.85 8.57 -9.39
C ASN A 34 25.56 7.22 -9.62
N PRO A 35 24.87 6.08 -9.47
CA PRO A 35 25.42 4.78 -9.84
C PRO A 35 25.82 4.74 -11.33
N PRO A 36 26.81 3.92 -11.73
CA PRO A 36 27.40 3.94 -13.08
C PRO A 36 26.38 3.73 -14.21
N ASN A 37 25.25 3.06 -13.93
CA ASN A 37 24.19 2.77 -14.90
C ASN A 37 22.93 3.64 -14.74
N CYS A 38 22.96 4.67 -13.88
CA CYS A 38 21.78 5.47 -13.55
C CYS A 38 22.10 6.96 -13.61
N LYS A 39 21.56 7.67 -14.61
CA LYS A 39 21.75 9.12 -14.77
C LYS A 39 20.61 9.95 -14.16
N LYS A 40 19.49 9.30 -13.80
CA LYS A 40 18.27 10.01 -13.40
C LYS A 40 18.36 10.41 -11.93
N ARG A 41 18.05 11.66 -11.64
CA ARG A 41 17.81 12.18 -10.29
C ARG A 41 16.40 12.75 -10.22
N ALA A 42 15.77 12.63 -9.08
CA ALA A 42 14.47 13.21 -8.78
C ALA A 42 14.56 13.90 -7.44
N SER A 43 13.86 15.01 -7.28
CA SER A 43 13.92 15.82 -6.08
C SER A 43 12.52 16.06 -5.54
N VAL A 44 12.40 16.09 -4.21
CA VAL A 44 11.12 16.32 -3.54
C VAL A 44 11.26 17.38 -2.47
N ALA A 45 10.25 18.23 -2.34
CA ALA A 45 10.17 19.28 -1.34
C ALA A 45 9.39 18.79 -0.11
N VAL A 46 10.05 18.82 1.04
CA VAL A 46 9.44 18.66 2.37
C VAL A 46 9.10 20.05 2.88
N ILE A 47 7.84 20.44 2.71
CA ILE A 47 7.36 21.77 3.08
C ILE A 47 6.66 21.68 4.43
N LEU A 48 7.21 22.41 5.39
CA LEU A 48 6.77 22.44 6.78
C LEU A 48 6.17 23.80 7.11
N ARG A 49 5.23 23.82 8.06
CA ARG A 49 4.74 25.05 8.68
C ARG A 49 4.42 24.80 10.14
N VAL A 50 4.22 25.87 10.90
CA VAL A 50 3.60 25.78 12.23
C VAL A 50 2.22 26.42 12.15
N ARG A 51 1.19 25.69 12.58
CA ARG A 51 -0.16 26.23 12.68
C ARG A 51 -0.39 26.82 14.07
N PRO A 52 -0.84 28.09 14.18
CA PRO A 52 -1.16 28.68 15.48
C PRO A 52 -2.36 27.98 16.14
N GLN A 53 -2.33 27.89 17.46
CA GLN A 53 -3.50 27.46 18.25
C GLN A 53 -4.48 28.62 18.46
N TYR A 54 -5.75 28.28 18.73
CA TYR A 54 -6.84 29.25 18.92
C TYR A 54 -6.52 30.34 19.97
N ASN A 55 -5.89 29.96 21.08
CA ASN A 55 -5.57 30.89 22.18
C ASN A 55 -4.34 31.76 21.91
N HIS A 56 -3.52 31.41 20.92
CA HIS A 56 -2.23 32.06 20.63
C HIS A 56 -2.19 32.51 19.17
N LEU A 57 -3.27 33.16 18.70
CA LEU A 57 -3.31 33.70 17.35
C LEU A 57 -2.45 34.97 17.26
N PRO A 58 -1.60 35.10 16.22
CA PRO A 58 -0.83 36.32 15.99
C PRO A 58 -1.74 37.51 15.70
N GLN A 59 -1.53 38.63 16.41
CA GLN A 59 -2.35 39.84 16.32
C GLN A 59 -2.10 40.67 15.06
N SER A 60 -1.02 40.41 14.34
CA SER A 60 -0.66 41.09 13.08
C SER A 60 0.01 40.09 12.14
N PRO A 61 -0.06 40.29 10.81
CA PRO A 61 0.74 39.50 9.88
C PRO A 61 2.21 39.62 10.29
N VAL A 62 2.82 38.46 10.55
CA VAL A 62 4.21 38.37 10.97
C VAL A 62 5.07 38.93 9.84
N LYS A 63 5.98 39.85 10.15
CA LYS A 63 6.90 40.41 9.15
C LYS A 63 7.80 39.29 8.61
N GLY A 64 8.01 39.31 7.30
CA GLY A 64 8.89 38.35 6.61
C GLY A 64 10.27 38.28 7.25
N THR A 65 10.84 37.07 7.24
CA THR A 65 12.15 36.78 7.81
C THR A 65 13.26 37.54 7.08
N ASP A 66 14.18 38.16 7.82
CA ASP A 66 15.34 38.84 7.23
C ASP A 66 16.29 37.82 6.60
N LYS A 67 16.27 37.72 5.26
CA LYS A 67 17.11 36.78 4.49
C LYS A 67 18.61 37.03 4.65
N THR A 68 19.02 38.20 5.14
CA THR A 68 20.44 38.50 5.35
C THR A 68 21.01 37.83 6.61
N ALA A 69 20.15 37.44 7.55
CA ALA A 69 20.54 36.72 8.75
C ALA A 69 20.92 35.25 8.44
N SER A 70 21.74 34.64 9.30
CA SER A 70 22.02 33.20 9.21
C SER A 70 20.75 32.37 9.46
N THR A 71 20.63 31.22 8.80
CA THR A 71 19.48 30.31 8.94
C THR A 71 19.23 29.90 10.40
N SER A 72 20.27 29.60 11.19
CA SER A 72 20.11 29.28 12.62
C SER A 72 19.46 30.43 13.40
N ARG A 73 19.83 31.68 13.08
CA ARG A 73 19.24 32.87 13.71
C ARG A 73 17.79 33.06 13.29
N GLN A 74 17.48 32.92 12.00
CA GLN A 74 16.10 32.98 11.49
C GLN A 74 15.22 31.92 12.15
N LEU A 75 15.73 30.69 12.33
CA LEU A 75 15.03 29.63 13.06
C LEU A 75 14.78 30.04 14.52
N SER A 76 15.82 30.51 15.21
CA SER A 76 15.71 30.91 16.61
C SER A 76 14.69 32.05 16.80
N GLU A 77 14.71 33.05 15.92
CA GLU A 77 13.75 34.16 15.91
C GLU A 77 12.33 33.71 15.58
N PHE A 78 12.15 32.76 14.66
CA PHE A 78 10.86 32.18 14.33
C PHE A 78 10.27 31.39 15.51
N PHE A 79 11.03 30.48 16.12
CA PHE A 79 10.59 29.66 17.25
C PHE A 79 10.49 30.43 18.57
N ALA A 80 11.09 31.62 18.67
CA ALA A 80 10.90 32.52 19.80
C ALA A 80 9.51 33.19 19.82
N GLN A 81 8.75 33.14 18.72
CA GLN A 81 7.42 33.76 18.65
C GLN A 81 6.39 32.96 19.46
N ASP A 82 5.58 33.66 20.26
CA ASP A 82 4.59 33.05 21.17
C ASP A 82 3.62 32.08 20.48
N TRP A 83 3.11 32.46 19.30
CA TRP A 83 2.18 31.63 18.52
C TRP A 83 2.83 30.38 17.93
N VAL A 84 4.16 30.39 17.73
CA VAL A 84 4.93 29.25 17.24
C VAL A 84 5.23 28.29 18.38
N GLN A 85 5.62 28.80 19.55
CA GLN A 85 5.87 27.99 20.76
C GLN A 85 4.65 27.15 21.15
N HIS A 86 3.46 27.72 21.00
CA HIS A 86 2.19 27.04 21.26
C HIS A 86 1.55 26.47 20.00
N GLY A 87 2.23 26.47 18.86
CA GLY A 87 1.69 25.98 17.60
C GLY A 87 1.69 24.45 17.47
N ASP A 88 1.15 23.96 16.35
CA ASP A 88 1.26 22.57 15.95
C ASP A 88 1.99 22.47 14.60
N PRO A 89 3.14 21.78 14.51
CA PRO A 89 3.87 21.70 13.27
C PRO A 89 3.17 20.75 12.29
N GLU A 90 3.12 21.15 11.02
CA GLU A 90 2.45 20.42 9.94
C GLU A 90 3.34 20.24 8.71
N LEU A 91 3.03 19.22 7.92
CA LEU A 91 3.72 18.89 6.68
C LEU A 91 2.73 18.85 5.52
N LEU A 92 3.13 19.39 4.36
CA LEU A 92 2.33 19.39 3.14
C LEU A 92 2.53 18.09 2.34
N PHE A 93 1.41 17.41 2.05
CA PHE A 93 1.38 16.27 1.13
C PHE A 93 0.50 16.57 -0.08
N ILE A 94 0.85 15.99 -1.22
CA ILE A 94 0.01 15.95 -2.42
C ILE A 94 -0.62 14.56 -2.57
N LYS A 95 -1.83 14.51 -3.12
CA LYS A 95 -2.43 13.31 -3.71
C LYS A 95 -2.33 13.45 -5.22
N ARG A 96 -1.60 12.52 -5.84
CA ARG A 96 -1.39 12.51 -7.29
C ARG A 96 -2.70 12.34 -8.04
N ALA A 97 -2.87 13.08 -9.13
CA ALA A 97 -4.01 12.97 -10.03
C ALA A 97 -4.08 11.59 -10.70
N SER A 98 -5.30 11.22 -11.11
CA SER A 98 -5.56 9.95 -11.78
C SER A 98 -5.17 10.05 -13.25
N ARG A 99 -4.16 9.27 -13.68
CA ARG A 99 -3.67 9.25 -15.07
C ARG A 99 -3.75 7.83 -15.62
N VAL A 100 -4.35 7.67 -16.80
CA VAL A 100 -4.44 6.36 -17.47
C VAL A 100 -3.02 5.84 -17.73
N GLY A 101 -2.71 4.67 -17.19
CA GLY A 101 -1.39 4.04 -17.33
C GLY A 101 -0.35 4.49 -16.29
N ASP A 102 -0.63 5.49 -15.45
CA ASP A 102 0.23 5.82 -14.33
C ASP A 102 0.02 4.82 -13.18
N ARG A 103 1.13 4.21 -12.76
CA ARG A 103 1.17 3.22 -11.67
C ARG A 103 1.04 3.85 -10.29
N TRP A 104 1.22 5.17 -10.20
CA TRP A 104 1.21 5.94 -8.96
C TRP A 104 -0.07 6.79 -8.82
N THR A 105 -1.10 6.47 -9.61
CA THR A 105 -2.41 7.11 -9.58
C THR A 105 -2.99 7.14 -8.16
N GLY A 106 -3.29 8.34 -7.66
CA GLY A 106 -3.91 8.54 -6.34
C GLY A 106 -2.98 8.29 -5.15
N HIS A 107 -1.68 8.10 -5.36
CA HIS A 107 -0.72 7.95 -4.28
C HIS A 107 -0.48 9.27 -3.57
N VAL A 108 -0.28 9.20 -2.25
CA VAL A 108 0.20 10.33 -1.48
C VAL A 108 1.71 10.47 -1.64
N ALA A 109 2.16 11.68 -1.95
CA ALA A 109 3.55 12.02 -2.17
C ALA A 109 3.90 13.39 -1.58
N LEU A 110 5.19 13.69 -1.56
CA LEU A 110 5.70 15.04 -1.43
C LEU A 110 5.69 15.70 -2.82
N PRO A 111 5.51 17.02 -2.93
CA PRO A 111 5.70 17.73 -4.18
C PRO A 111 7.10 17.48 -4.73
N GLY A 112 7.21 17.24 -6.04
CA GLY A 112 8.50 16.97 -6.65
C GLY A 112 8.46 16.05 -7.86
N GLY A 113 9.57 16.08 -8.60
CA GLY A 113 9.67 15.37 -9.87
C GLY A 113 11.10 15.13 -10.30
N LYS A 114 11.27 14.90 -11.59
CA LYS A 114 12.56 14.53 -12.16
C LYS A 114 13.39 15.79 -12.35
N ARG A 115 14.69 15.71 -12.05
CA ARG A 115 15.61 16.78 -12.40
C ARG A 115 15.73 16.93 -13.92
N ASP A 116 15.63 18.16 -14.37
CA ASP A 116 15.78 18.55 -15.75
C ASP A 116 17.18 19.08 -16.05
N PRO A 117 17.63 19.02 -17.32
CA PRO A 117 18.96 19.49 -17.69
C PRO A 117 19.20 20.97 -17.39
N GLU A 118 18.14 21.78 -17.38
CA GLU A 118 18.18 23.21 -17.08
C GLU A 118 18.30 23.51 -15.57
N ASP A 119 17.99 22.55 -14.70
CA ASP A 119 18.07 22.71 -13.24
C ASP A 119 19.54 22.80 -12.79
N GLN A 120 19.91 23.92 -12.14
CA GLN A 120 21.27 24.18 -11.66
C GLN A 120 21.78 23.07 -10.73
N ASP A 121 20.94 22.66 -9.78
CA ASP A 121 21.21 21.60 -8.82
C ASP A 121 19.93 20.79 -8.51
N ASP A 122 20.06 19.77 -7.66
CA ASP A 122 18.92 18.94 -7.28
C ASP A 122 17.88 19.73 -6.46
N LYS A 123 18.31 20.77 -5.72
CA LYS A 123 17.41 21.64 -4.95
C LYS A 123 16.55 22.49 -5.88
N ALA A 124 17.13 23.05 -6.94
CA ALA A 124 16.41 23.82 -7.96
C ALA A 124 15.28 23.01 -8.58
N ALA A 125 15.50 21.71 -8.82
CA ALA A 125 14.44 20.81 -9.28
C ALA A 125 13.28 20.72 -8.26
N ALA A 126 13.56 20.59 -6.96
CA ALA A 126 12.49 20.57 -5.94
C ALA A 126 11.70 21.89 -5.89
N VAL A 127 12.38 23.03 -6.06
CA VAL A 127 11.77 24.36 -6.09
C VAL A 127 10.87 24.51 -7.31
N ARG A 128 11.38 24.18 -8.51
CA ARG A 128 10.63 24.23 -9.76
C ARG A 128 9.37 23.35 -9.69
N GLU A 129 9.53 22.10 -9.27
CA GLU A 129 8.42 21.13 -9.20
C GLU A 129 7.37 21.54 -8.17
N ALA A 130 7.76 22.11 -7.02
CA ALA A 130 6.79 22.64 -6.06
C ALA A 130 5.99 23.83 -6.64
N GLN A 131 6.65 24.69 -7.42
CA GLN A 131 5.97 25.78 -8.11
C GLN A 131 5.03 25.25 -9.20
N GLU A 132 5.44 24.26 -9.99
CA GLU A 132 4.64 23.67 -11.07
C GLU A 132 3.43 22.89 -10.54
N GLU A 133 3.60 22.05 -9.52
CA GLU A 133 2.57 21.14 -9.02
C GLU A 133 1.56 21.83 -8.09
N VAL A 134 2.04 22.68 -7.18
CA VAL A 134 1.21 23.30 -6.12
C VAL A 134 1.21 24.83 -6.12
N GLY A 135 1.91 25.47 -7.06
CA GLY A 135 1.93 26.93 -7.19
C GLY A 135 2.74 27.65 -6.11
N LEU A 136 3.51 26.91 -5.30
CA LEU A 136 4.26 27.48 -4.18
C LEU A 136 5.69 27.81 -4.60
N ASP A 137 6.02 29.10 -4.61
CA ASP A 137 7.40 29.55 -4.80
C ASP A 137 8.20 29.41 -3.50
N LEU A 138 9.12 28.44 -3.47
CA LEU A 138 9.97 28.18 -2.31
C LEU A 138 11.13 29.18 -2.15
N THR A 139 11.20 30.21 -3.00
CA THR A 139 12.21 31.27 -2.95
C THR A 139 11.73 32.58 -2.34
N THR A 140 10.46 32.65 -1.91
CA THR A 140 9.85 33.82 -1.26
C THR A 140 10.49 34.12 0.12
N GLU A 141 10.28 35.33 0.66
CA GLU A 141 10.81 35.80 1.97
C GLU A 141 10.26 35.06 3.19
N ASP A 142 9.06 34.50 3.05
CA ASP A 142 8.37 33.76 4.10
C ASP A 142 8.79 32.28 4.16
N LEU A 143 9.81 31.88 3.40
CA LEU A 143 10.33 30.51 3.44
C LEU A 143 11.84 30.47 3.73
N ILE A 144 12.20 29.56 4.63
CA ILE A 144 13.58 29.25 4.99
C ILE A 144 13.94 27.89 4.41
N TYR A 145 15.03 27.81 3.65
CA TYR A 145 15.64 26.53 3.30
C TYR A 145 16.48 26.01 4.48
N ILE A 146 16.18 24.80 4.93
CA ILE A 146 16.80 24.20 6.12
C ILE A 146 18.01 23.34 5.73
N GLY A 147 17.81 22.43 4.78
CA GLY A 147 18.82 21.44 4.39
C GLY A 147 18.21 20.27 3.61
N ASN A 148 18.97 19.19 3.49
CA ASN A 148 18.54 17.95 2.83
C ASN A 148 18.31 16.81 3.84
N LEU A 149 17.53 15.81 3.43
CA LEU A 149 17.43 14.50 4.11
C LEU A 149 18.30 13.47 3.35
N PRO A 150 18.55 12.28 3.91
CA PRO A 150 19.36 11.25 3.24
C PRO A 150 18.87 10.93 1.82
N GLU A 151 19.76 11.12 0.83
CA GLU A 151 19.50 10.76 -0.56
C GLU A 151 19.39 9.23 -0.72
N ARG A 152 18.51 8.79 -1.63
CA ARG A 152 18.16 7.37 -1.75
C ARG A 152 18.36 6.88 -3.16
N VAL A 153 19.12 5.80 -3.33
CA VAL A 153 19.16 5.07 -4.61
C VAL A 153 17.90 4.24 -4.74
N VAL A 154 16.94 4.72 -5.53
CA VAL A 154 15.71 4.00 -5.83
C VAL A 154 16.02 2.91 -6.84
N THR A 155 15.80 1.67 -6.46
CA THR A 155 15.98 0.50 -7.33
C THR A 155 14.64 -0.02 -7.84
N THR A 156 14.68 -0.88 -8.85
CA THR A 156 13.49 -1.65 -9.26
C THR A 156 12.93 -2.45 -8.08
N SER A 157 11.68 -2.91 -8.16
CA SER A 157 11.03 -3.71 -7.09
C SER A 157 11.79 -4.97 -6.66
N PHE A 158 12.84 -5.33 -7.40
CA PHE A 158 13.71 -6.46 -7.14
C PHE A 158 15.14 -6.02 -6.76
N GLY A 159 15.41 -4.76 -6.41
CA GLY A 159 16.71 -4.33 -5.91
C GLY A 159 17.89 -4.42 -6.90
N SER A 160 17.66 -4.97 -8.10
CA SER A 160 18.76 -5.36 -8.99
C SER A 160 19.27 -4.24 -9.88
N VAL A 161 18.45 -3.22 -10.14
CA VAL A 161 18.78 -2.14 -11.09
C VAL A 161 18.43 -0.79 -10.47
N PRO A 162 19.39 0.14 -10.35
CA PRO A 162 19.11 1.51 -9.93
C PRO A 162 18.30 2.24 -11.01
N LEU A 163 17.23 2.90 -10.59
CA LEU A 163 16.31 3.64 -11.45
C LEU A 163 16.58 5.15 -11.40
N MET A 164 16.78 5.68 -10.19
CA MET A 164 17.08 7.09 -9.94
C MET A 164 17.70 7.29 -8.55
N VAL A 165 18.33 8.44 -8.32
CA VAL A 165 18.61 8.95 -6.97
C VAL A 165 17.51 9.92 -6.57
N LEU A 166 16.90 9.71 -5.41
CA LEU A 166 15.84 10.56 -4.87
C LEU A 166 16.42 11.51 -3.81
N CYS A 167 16.21 12.81 -3.99
CA CYS A 167 16.85 13.89 -3.25
C CYS A 167 15.80 14.74 -2.50
N PRO A 168 15.56 14.47 -1.21
CA PRO A 168 14.63 15.24 -0.39
C PRO A 168 15.25 16.51 0.21
N PHE A 169 14.55 17.65 0.09
CA PHE A 169 14.95 18.96 0.62
C PHE A 169 13.89 19.56 1.54
N ILE A 170 14.29 20.19 2.64
CA ILE A 170 13.39 20.73 3.67
C ILE A 170 13.28 22.25 3.57
N PHE A 171 12.05 22.73 3.59
CA PHE A 171 11.68 24.14 3.61
C PHE A 171 10.68 24.40 4.74
N LEU A 172 10.86 25.51 5.46
CA LEU A 172 9.98 25.94 6.55
C LEU A 172 9.29 27.25 6.15
N LEU A 173 7.96 27.25 6.14
CA LEU A 173 7.13 28.44 6.02
C LEU A 173 7.05 29.16 7.36
N THR A 174 7.47 30.43 7.39
CA THR A 174 7.52 31.26 8.60
C THR A 174 6.32 32.19 8.76
N SER A 175 5.51 32.35 7.71
CA SER A 175 4.28 33.13 7.76
C SER A 175 3.16 32.37 8.48
N ASN A 176 2.31 33.13 9.18
CA ASN A 176 1.12 32.63 9.83
C ASN A 176 -0.06 32.42 8.86
N ASN A 177 -0.01 33.06 7.68
CA ASN A 177 -1.04 32.96 6.66
C ASN A 177 -0.81 31.72 5.80
N ALA A 178 -1.89 31.01 5.47
CA ALA A 178 -1.80 29.95 4.48
C ALA A 178 -1.44 30.57 3.11
N PRO A 179 -0.43 30.03 2.39
CA PRO A 179 -0.10 30.53 1.06
C PRO A 179 -1.24 30.21 0.09
N ASP A 180 -1.43 31.06 -0.91
CA ASP A 180 -2.36 30.78 -2.01
C ASP A 180 -1.77 29.68 -2.89
N LEU A 181 -2.31 28.47 -2.75
CA LEU A 181 -1.84 27.29 -3.49
C LEU A 181 -2.67 27.07 -4.74
N THR A 182 -2.01 26.91 -5.88
CA THR A 182 -2.64 26.67 -7.19
C THR A 182 -2.24 25.30 -7.71
N LEU A 183 -3.20 24.38 -7.74
CA LEU A 183 -2.93 22.96 -8.04
C LEU A 183 -2.95 22.70 -9.54
N GLN A 184 -1.91 22.05 -10.05
CA GLN A 184 -1.87 21.62 -11.44
C GLN A 184 -2.83 20.44 -11.65
N PRO A 185 -3.92 20.59 -12.43
CA PRO A 185 -5.01 19.60 -12.45
C PRO A 185 -4.63 18.23 -13.00
N THR A 186 -3.60 18.21 -13.86
CA THR A 186 -3.11 16.97 -14.47
C THR A 186 -2.20 16.20 -13.52
N GLU A 187 -1.62 16.81 -12.48
CA GLU A 187 -0.59 16.19 -11.62
C GLU A 187 -1.06 15.99 -10.20
N VAL A 188 -1.80 16.95 -9.67
CA VAL A 188 -2.24 16.99 -8.28
C VAL A 188 -3.76 17.03 -8.22
N ALA A 189 -4.35 15.99 -7.62
CA ALA A 189 -5.79 15.95 -7.35
C ALA A 189 -6.15 16.74 -6.08
N SER A 190 -5.29 16.71 -5.07
CA SER A 190 -5.50 17.43 -3.82
C SER A 190 -4.21 17.59 -3.04
N ILE A 191 -4.21 18.56 -2.12
CA ILE A 191 -3.16 18.75 -1.13
C ILE A 191 -3.73 18.63 0.28
N HIS A 192 -2.86 18.30 1.22
CA HIS A 192 -3.22 17.95 2.57
C HIS A 192 -2.13 18.41 3.54
N TRP A 193 -2.47 19.34 4.42
CA TRP A 193 -1.64 19.66 5.58
C TRP A 193 -1.90 18.65 6.69
N VAL A 194 -0.85 18.01 7.20
CA VAL A 194 -0.96 16.94 8.20
C VAL A 194 -0.06 17.27 9.39
N SER A 195 -0.65 17.24 10.58
CA SER A 195 0.08 17.46 11.85
C SER A 195 1.17 16.41 12.08
N LEU A 196 2.34 16.85 12.52
CA LEU A 196 3.44 15.96 12.91
C LEU A 196 3.03 15.04 14.06
N ARG A 197 2.14 15.49 14.96
CA ARG A 197 1.57 14.65 16.02
C ARG A 197 0.81 13.46 15.44
N ALA A 198 0.06 13.66 14.37
CA ALA A 198 -0.62 12.57 13.67
C ALA A 198 0.39 11.61 13.03
N LEU A 199 1.45 12.14 12.41
CA LEU A 199 2.51 11.31 11.81
C LEU A 199 3.30 10.48 12.83
N LEU A 200 3.50 11.01 14.05
CA LEU A 200 4.17 10.32 15.15
C LEU A 200 3.26 9.30 15.86
N SER A 201 1.94 9.40 15.72
CA SER A 201 0.99 8.54 16.43
C SER A 201 1.06 7.07 15.98
N PRO A 202 1.29 6.11 16.91
CA PRO A 202 1.24 4.68 16.60
C PRO A 202 -0.16 4.21 16.16
N SER A 203 -1.22 4.90 16.59
CA SER A 203 -2.61 4.53 16.28
C SER A 203 -2.99 4.72 14.82
N LEU A 204 -2.26 5.58 14.10
CA LEU A 204 -2.47 5.88 12.68
C LEU A 204 -1.64 4.99 11.76
N ARG A 205 -0.90 4.02 12.30
CA ARG A 205 -0.17 3.04 11.51
C ARG A 205 -1.14 2.06 10.86
N SER A 206 -0.95 1.81 9.58
CA SER A 206 -1.81 0.95 8.76
C SER A 206 -0.94 0.11 7.81
N VAL A 207 -1.60 -0.62 6.91
CA VAL A 207 -0.96 -1.40 5.85
C VAL A 207 -1.64 -1.12 4.52
N GLU A 208 -0.84 -0.98 3.47
CA GLU A 208 -1.34 -0.93 2.11
C GLU A 208 -1.18 -2.29 1.43
N TYR A 209 -2.23 -2.76 0.78
CA TYR A 209 -2.26 -4.04 0.10
C TYR A 209 -2.03 -3.86 -1.40
N VAL A 210 -0.88 -4.31 -1.90
CA VAL A 210 -0.52 -4.19 -3.31
C VAL A 210 -0.55 -5.55 -3.99
N ASN A 211 -1.20 -5.62 -5.15
CA ASN A 211 -1.14 -6.79 -6.00
C ASN A 211 0.18 -6.79 -6.78
N VAL A 212 1.10 -7.65 -6.34
CA VAL A 212 2.44 -7.80 -6.93
C VAL A 212 2.53 -9.00 -7.87
N SER A 213 1.46 -9.79 -8.04
CA SER A 213 1.48 -11.03 -8.82
C SER A 213 1.88 -10.79 -10.28
N ALA A 214 1.43 -9.67 -10.87
CA ALA A 214 1.81 -9.28 -12.22
C ALA A 214 3.31 -8.93 -12.34
N ARG A 215 3.93 -8.38 -11.29
CA ARG A 215 5.36 -8.05 -11.26
C ARG A 215 6.20 -9.32 -11.19
N TYR A 216 5.78 -10.31 -10.40
CA TYR A 216 6.46 -11.61 -10.29
C TYR A 216 6.26 -12.51 -11.51
N ALA A 217 5.09 -12.49 -12.15
CA ALA A 217 4.80 -13.34 -13.32
C ALA A 217 5.72 -13.04 -14.52
N LYS A 218 6.11 -11.78 -14.72
CA LYS A 218 7.00 -11.38 -15.83
C LYS A 218 8.42 -11.93 -15.69
N GLN A 219 8.90 -12.17 -14.47
CA GLN A 219 10.27 -12.59 -14.20
C GLN A 219 10.47 -14.11 -14.28
N TYR A 220 9.45 -14.92 -13.98
CA TYR A 220 9.56 -16.38 -13.95
C TYR A 220 9.10 -17.09 -15.22
N GLY A 221 8.87 -16.36 -16.33
CA GLY A 221 8.86 -16.82 -17.73
C GLY A 221 7.86 -17.92 -18.16
N LEU A 222 7.26 -18.67 -17.25
CA LEU A 222 6.57 -19.93 -17.54
C LEU A 222 5.32 -20.18 -16.68
N ILE A 223 5.00 -19.27 -15.74
CA ILE A 223 3.82 -19.44 -14.89
C ILE A 223 2.60 -18.83 -15.59
N ARG A 224 1.72 -19.71 -16.07
CA ARG A 224 0.42 -19.34 -16.64
C ARG A 224 -0.30 -18.42 -15.62
N TRP A 225 -0.60 -17.19 -16.05
CA TRP A 225 -1.03 -16.03 -15.26
C TRP A 225 -2.14 -16.29 -14.22
N GLY A 226 -2.95 -17.34 -14.40
CA GLY A 226 -4.05 -17.70 -13.51
C GLY A 226 -3.65 -18.42 -12.21
N SER A 227 -2.57 -19.20 -12.18
CA SER A 227 -2.22 -20.02 -10.99
C SER A 227 -1.33 -19.31 -9.98
N SER A 228 -0.46 -18.39 -10.40
CA SER A 228 0.34 -17.57 -9.48
C SER A 228 -0.51 -16.63 -8.62
N ARG A 229 -1.64 -16.16 -9.18
CA ARG A 229 -2.52 -15.14 -8.58
C ARG A 229 -3.28 -15.65 -7.34
N TRP A 230 -3.59 -16.95 -7.25
CA TRP A 230 -4.22 -17.57 -6.08
C TRP A 230 -3.22 -17.93 -4.97
N MET A 231 -1.95 -18.15 -5.33
CA MET A 231 -0.97 -18.73 -4.41
C MET A 231 -0.21 -17.69 -3.57
N THR A 232 0.04 -16.49 -4.11
CA THR A 232 0.85 -15.48 -3.40
C THR A 232 0.05 -14.53 -2.52
N GLY A 233 -1.27 -14.43 -2.74
CA GLY A 233 -2.08 -13.38 -2.11
C GLY A 233 -1.65 -11.95 -2.49
N MET A 234 -2.00 -10.99 -1.65
CA MET A 234 -1.57 -9.59 -1.75
C MET A 234 -0.29 -9.39 -0.92
N MET A 235 0.50 -8.38 -1.26
CA MET A 235 1.65 -7.98 -0.45
C MET A 235 1.28 -6.78 0.41
N GLU A 236 1.59 -6.89 1.69
CA GLU A 236 1.37 -5.88 2.72
C GLU A 236 2.60 -4.98 2.80
N PHE A 237 2.40 -3.68 2.66
CA PHE A 237 3.42 -2.66 2.88
C PHE A 237 3.04 -1.82 4.10
N SER A 238 4.03 -1.42 4.90
CA SER A 238 3.81 -0.45 5.98
C SER A 238 3.23 0.84 5.39
N ALA A 239 2.17 1.34 6.02
CA ALA A 239 1.51 2.57 5.64
C ALA A 239 1.17 3.42 6.88
N LEU A 240 0.90 4.69 6.65
CA LEU A 240 0.42 5.62 7.67
C LEU A 240 -0.85 6.29 7.16
N ARG A 241 -1.92 6.21 7.94
CA ARG A 241 -3.18 6.89 7.65
C ARG A 241 -3.03 8.36 8.00
N LEU A 242 -3.15 9.21 6.99
CA LEU A 242 -3.08 10.65 7.17
C LEU A 242 -4.41 11.17 7.69
N LEU A 243 -4.30 12.03 8.71
CA LEU A 243 -5.40 12.82 9.24
C LEU A 243 -5.12 14.28 8.89
N PRO A 244 -5.55 14.74 7.70
CA PRO A 244 -5.30 16.10 7.29
C PRO A 244 -6.12 17.06 8.12
N THR A 245 -5.49 18.16 8.49
CA THR A 245 -6.11 19.24 9.24
C THR A 245 -6.66 20.31 8.30
N GLU A 246 -6.08 20.45 7.11
CA GLU A 246 -6.58 21.26 6.01
C GLU A 246 -6.34 20.54 4.69
N SER A 247 -7.29 20.66 3.76
CA SER A 247 -7.22 20.01 2.46
C SER A 247 -7.78 20.92 1.39
N LEU A 248 -7.05 21.05 0.28
CA LEU A 248 -7.49 21.75 -0.91
C LEU A 248 -7.56 20.74 -2.06
N TYR A 249 -8.68 20.75 -2.79
CA TYR A 249 -8.92 19.81 -3.87
C TYR A 249 -8.96 20.54 -5.20
N CYS A 250 -8.36 19.95 -6.23
CA CYS A 250 -8.40 20.48 -7.58
C CYS A 250 -9.73 20.10 -8.25
N SER A 251 -10.61 21.07 -8.44
CA SER A 251 -11.95 20.85 -9.01
C SER A 251 -11.93 20.52 -10.50
N THR A 252 -10.84 20.84 -11.19
CA THR A 252 -10.66 20.65 -12.64
C THR A 252 -9.94 19.35 -12.99
N THR A 253 -9.51 18.56 -12.00
CA THR A 253 -8.90 17.24 -12.25
C THR A 253 -9.94 16.26 -12.85
N PRO A 254 -9.58 15.48 -13.88
CA PRO A 254 -10.46 14.46 -14.43
C PRO A 254 -10.91 13.46 -13.35
N GLY A 255 -12.23 13.22 -13.25
CA GLY A 255 -12.81 12.34 -12.22
C GLY A 255 -13.11 13.01 -10.87
N PHE A 256 -12.96 14.33 -10.76
CA PHE A 256 -13.34 15.08 -9.55
C PHE A 256 -14.85 15.01 -9.25
N LEU A 257 -15.68 15.13 -10.28
CA LEU A 257 -17.12 14.90 -10.20
C LEU A 257 -17.44 13.44 -10.52
N PRO A 258 -18.40 12.82 -9.81
CA PRO A 258 -18.86 11.48 -10.17
C PRO A 258 -19.57 11.52 -11.53
N ASP A 259 -19.07 10.77 -12.52
CA ASP A 259 -19.76 10.62 -13.80
C ASP A 259 -21.08 9.85 -13.61
N GLU A 260 -22.22 10.51 -13.83
CA GLU A 260 -23.55 9.87 -13.75
C GLU A 260 -23.72 8.74 -14.79
N THR A 261 -23.00 8.82 -15.90
CA THR A 261 -23.09 7.86 -17.02
C THR A 261 -22.48 6.49 -16.71
N HIS A 262 -21.59 6.39 -15.72
CA HIS A 262 -20.89 5.14 -15.36
C HIS A 262 -21.55 4.33 -14.24
N GLN A 263 -22.61 4.83 -13.58
CA GLN A 263 -23.33 4.07 -12.56
C GLN A 263 -24.22 2.95 -13.14
N ASN A 264 -24.67 3.06 -14.39
CA ASN A 264 -25.63 2.12 -14.98
C ASN A 264 -25.05 0.98 -15.84
N ASN A 265 -23.74 0.95 -16.10
CA ASN A 265 -23.10 -0.04 -16.98
C ASN A 265 -22.02 -0.91 -16.30
N ILE A 266 -22.22 -1.27 -15.03
CA ILE A 266 -21.45 -2.39 -14.46
C ILE A 266 -22.05 -3.68 -15.02
N SER A 267 -21.43 -4.23 -16.08
CA SER A 267 -21.89 -5.49 -16.66
C SER A 267 -22.02 -6.57 -15.58
N PHE A 268 -23.10 -7.35 -15.63
CA PHE A 268 -23.36 -8.44 -14.68
C PHE A 268 -22.17 -9.43 -14.56
N LEU A 269 -21.40 -9.59 -15.65
CA LEU A 269 -20.16 -10.38 -15.71
C LEU A 269 -19.01 -9.79 -14.88
N GLN A 270 -18.96 -8.46 -14.72
CA GLN A 270 -17.97 -7.76 -13.90
C GLN A 270 -18.33 -7.81 -12.41
N ARG A 271 -19.64 -7.92 -12.09
CA ARG A 271 -20.16 -8.22 -10.75
C ARG A 271 -19.84 -9.66 -10.29
N LEU A 272 -19.76 -10.60 -11.22
CA LEU A 272 -19.44 -12.01 -10.97
C LEU A 272 -17.93 -12.30 -10.96
N ASN A 273 -17.09 -11.33 -11.29
CA ASN A 273 -15.64 -11.48 -11.27
C ASN A 273 -15.04 -10.66 -10.11
N PRO A 274 -14.97 -11.20 -8.88
CA PRO A 274 -14.53 -10.46 -7.69
C PRO A 274 -13.09 -9.92 -7.77
N TRP A 275 -12.35 -10.27 -8.83
CA TRP A 275 -10.94 -9.94 -9.03
C TRP A 275 -10.60 -9.40 -10.44
N ALA A 276 -11.60 -9.12 -11.29
CA ALA A 276 -11.40 -8.20 -12.40
C ALA A 276 -11.15 -6.83 -11.77
N VAL A 277 -9.89 -6.38 -11.84
CA VAL A 277 -9.38 -5.04 -11.51
C VAL A 277 -10.39 -4.20 -10.71
N ARG A 278 -10.13 -4.01 -9.40
CA ARG A 278 -10.73 -2.97 -8.55
C ARG A 278 -10.42 -1.54 -9.05
N GLN A 279 -10.53 -1.29 -10.35
CA GLN A 279 -10.90 0.01 -10.89
C GLN A 279 -12.42 0.06 -10.77
N VAL A 280 -12.90 0.18 -9.53
CA VAL A 280 -14.28 0.57 -9.27
C VAL A 280 -14.29 2.08 -9.44
N PRO A 281 -15.03 2.64 -10.42
CA PRO A 281 -15.16 4.08 -10.59
C PRO A 281 -16.19 4.59 -9.58
N HIS A 282 -15.85 4.60 -8.29
CA HIS A 282 -16.70 5.17 -7.23
C HIS A 282 -15.87 6.09 -6.33
N GLY A 283 -16.11 7.40 -6.46
CA GLY A 283 -15.80 8.47 -5.52
C GLY A 283 -14.38 8.49 -4.93
N GLU A 284 -13.41 9.07 -5.64
CA GLU A 284 -12.04 9.29 -5.16
C GLU A 284 -11.94 10.09 -3.84
N LYS A 285 -13.01 10.78 -3.45
CA LYS A 285 -13.12 11.56 -2.21
C LYS A 285 -13.11 10.72 -0.93
N ASN A 286 -13.44 9.43 -0.99
CA ASN A 286 -13.57 8.59 0.21
C ASN A 286 -12.52 7.47 0.34
N ARG A 287 -11.45 7.48 -0.50
CA ARG A 287 -10.29 6.62 -0.22
C ARG A 287 -9.47 7.27 0.90
N GLU A 288 -9.22 6.49 1.94
CA GLU A 288 -8.31 6.87 3.02
C GLU A 288 -6.96 7.31 2.44
N LEU A 289 -6.46 8.44 2.91
CA LEU A 289 -5.15 8.95 2.53
C LEU A 289 -4.08 8.10 3.24
N LEU A 290 -3.44 7.23 2.47
CA LEU A 290 -2.38 6.36 2.98
C LEU A 290 -1.04 6.84 2.45
N LEU A 291 -0.14 7.17 3.37
CA LEU A 291 1.26 7.42 3.11
C LEU A 291 2.04 6.10 3.19
N TRP A 292 2.62 5.66 2.09
CA TRP A 292 3.39 4.41 2.03
C TRP A 292 4.50 4.51 0.97
N GLY A 293 5.34 3.48 0.88
CA GLY A 293 6.39 3.42 -0.14
C GLY A 293 7.57 4.38 0.12
N LEU A 294 8.07 5.03 -0.94
CA LEU A 294 9.25 5.90 -0.88
C LEU A 294 9.05 7.09 0.05
N THR A 295 7.89 7.75 -0.05
CA THR A 295 7.55 8.92 0.76
C THR A 295 7.49 8.58 2.24
N LEU A 296 6.90 7.44 2.61
CA LEU A 296 6.94 6.96 4.00
C LEU A 296 8.38 6.70 4.47
N GLY A 297 9.26 6.23 3.58
CA GLY A 297 10.68 6.03 3.92
C GLY A 297 11.42 7.34 4.21
N ILE A 298 11.18 8.39 3.43
CA ILE A 298 11.73 9.73 3.70
C ILE A 298 11.19 10.26 5.03
N MET A 299 9.87 10.15 5.25
CA MET A 299 9.24 10.61 6.49
C MET A 299 9.69 9.81 7.70
N ALA A 300 9.96 8.51 7.57
CA ALA A 300 10.46 7.71 8.68
C ALA A 300 11.79 8.26 9.20
N ASP A 301 12.72 8.65 8.32
CA ASP A 301 14.00 9.22 8.74
C ASP A 301 13.84 10.61 9.37
N PHE A 302 12.98 11.46 8.80
CA PHE A 302 12.70 12.78 9.37
C PHE A 302 12.04 12.69 10.74
N LEU A 303 11.03 11.83 10.88
CA LEU A 303 10.30 11.65 12.14
C LEU A 303 11.14 10.97 13.22
N ASP A 304 12.18 10.20 12.85
CA ASP A 304 13.11 9.58 13.82
C ASP A 304 13.99 10.63 14.51
N LEU A 305 14.10 11.85 13.96
CA LEU A 305 14.81 12.96 14.59
C LEU A 305 14.06 13.55 15.79
N MET A 306 12.77 13.23 15.94
CA MET A 306 11.93 13.72 17.03
C MET A 306 11.56 12.59 18.00
N PRO A 307 11.33 12.90 19.30
CA PRO A 307 10.82 11.93 20.24
C PRO A 307 9.50 11.32 19.74
N PRO A 308 9.27 10.01 19.94
CA PRO A 308 10.05 9.08 20.75
C PRO A 308 11.18 8.33 19.99
N HIS A 309 11.67 8.83 18.84
CA HIS A 309 12.75 8.23 18.05
C HIS A 309 12.50 6.76 17.64
N ASN A 310 11.23 6.40 17.45
CA ASN A 310 10.81 5.03 17.11
C ASN A 310 10.17 4.96 15.71
N ALA A 311 10.22 6.04 14.93
CA ALA A 311 9.50 6.12 13.66
C ALA A 311 9.93 5.02 12.69
N VAL A 312 11.24 4.71 12.70
CA VAL A 312 11.84 3.62 11.91
C VAL A 312 11.54 2.24 12.52
N ASP A 313 11.53 2.10 13.85
CA ASP A 313 11.21 0.82 14.51
C ASP A 313 9.76 0.38 14.26
N LEU A 314 8.86 1.34 14.07
CA LEU A 314 7.46 1.11 13.72
C LEU A 314 7.28 0.69 12.25
N TRP A 315 8.33 0.76 11.43
CA TRP A 315 8.28 0.31 10.04
C TRP A 315 8.39 -1.22 9.97
N LYS A 316 7.36 -1.86 9.38
CA LYS A 316 7.32 -3.31 9.22
C LYS A 316 7.81 -3.75 7.85
N HIS A 317 8.61 -4.81 7.84
CA HIS A 317 9.07 -5.46 6.60
C HIS A 317 7.87 -5.93 5.74
N PRO A 318 7.89 -5.69 4.42
CA PRO A 318 6.81 -6.10 3.54
C PRO A 318 6.61 -7.61 3.50
N THR A 319 5.38 -8.08 3.70
CA THR A 319 5.08 -9.53 3.74
C THR A 319 3.85 -9.86 2.89
N PHE A 320 3.45 -11.13 2.84
CA PHE A 320 2.29 -11.57 2.06
C PHE A 320 1.10 -11.90 2.97
N THR A 321 -0.12 -11.76 2.44
CA THR A 321 -1.35 -12.16 3.14
C THR A 321 -1.48 -13.67 3.27
N ALA A 322 -0.83 -14.44 2.39
CA ALA A 322 -0.87 -15.90 2.43
C ALA A 322 -0.07 -16.44 3.63
N PRO A 323 -0.69 -17.23 4.53
CA PRO A 323 -0.07 -17.64 5.80
C PRO A 323 1.20 -18.48 5.59
N ASP A 324 1.18 -19.43 4.65
CA ASP A 324 2.32 -20.31 4.36
C ASP A 324 3.53 -19.50 3.86
N LEU A 325 3.29 -18.58 2.93
CA LEU A 325 4.32 -17.72 2.38
C LEU A 325 4.84 -16.74 3.44
N ARG A 326 3.96 -16.20 4.30
CA ARG A 326 4.34 -15.36 5.43
C ARG A 326 5.23 -16.09 6.43
N LEU A 327 4.93 -17.35 6.74
CA LEU A 327 5.75 -18.18 7.62
C LEU A 327 7.14 -18.41 7.02
N ILE A 328 7.22 -18.81 5.74
CA ILE A 328 8.48 -19.06 5.05
C ILE A 328 9.32 -17.78 4.96
N VAL A 329 8.71 -16.65 4.60
CA VAL A 329 9.37 -15.34 4.61
C VAL A 329 9.88 -15.02 6.01
N SER A 330 9.08 -15.22 7.06
CA SER A 330 9.49 -14.95 8.44
C SER A 330 10.72 -15.77 8.84
N LEU A 331 10.75 -17.07 8.51
CA LEU A 331 11.87 -17.96 8.81
C LEU A 331 13.14 -17.56 8.03
N LEU A 332 13.03 -17.38 6.71
CA LEU A 332 14.18 -17.07 5.84
C LEU A 332 14.74 -15.67 6.05
N THR A 333 13.95 -14.75 6.60
CA THR A 333 14.37 -13.35 6.83
C THR A 333 14.71 -13.07 8.29
N TYR A 334 14.48 -14.01 9.22
CA TYR A 334 14.67 -13.78 10.67
C TYR A 334 16.06 -13.24 11.03
N SER A 335 17.12 -13.90 10.56
CA SER A 335 18.51 -13.50 10.85
C SER A 335 18.87 -12.15 10.24
N ILE A 336 18.41 -11.88 9.01
CA ILE A 336 18.63 -10.61 8.30
C ILE A 336 17.90 -9.48 9.00
N ARG A 337 16.62 -9.68 9.36
CA ARG A 337 15.83 -8.67 10.06
C ARG A 337 16.45 -8.31 11.41
N LYS A 338 16.93 -9.31 12.16
CA LYS A 338 17.65 -9.09 13.43
C LYS A 338 18.94 -8.30 13.21
N ARG A 339 19.77 -8.71 12.24
CA ARG A 339 21.03 -8.02 11.90
C ARG A 339 20.79 -6.57 11.47
N ASN A 340 19.82 -6.35 10.59
CA ASN A 340 19.54 -5.02 10.04
C ASN A 340 18.97 -4.08 11.11
N ALA A 341 18.11 -4.58 12.01
CA ALA A 341 17.60 -3.79 13.13
C ALA A 341 18.73 -3.32 14.06
N THR A 342 19.72 -4.19 14.35
CA THR A 342 20.90 -3.81 15.13
C THR A 342 21.75 -2.76 14.41
N LYS A 343 21.97 -2.91 13.10
CA LYS A 343 22.71 -1.92 12.30
C LYS A 343 22.05 -0.55 12.33
N VAL A 344 20.73 -0.47 12.11
CA VAL A 344 19.99 0.81 12.17
C VAL A 344 20.17 1.49 13.52
N ARG A 345 20.04 0.74 14.61
CA ARG A 345 20.25 1.27 15.97
C ARG A 345 21.67 1.79 16.19
N ALA A 346 22.67 1.15 15.59
CA ALA A 346 24.06 1.59 15.66
C ALA A 346 24.37 2.80 14.76
N THR A 347 23.66 2.94 13.63
CA THR A 347 23.83 4.07 12.68
C THR A 347 23.05 5.31 13.10
N ARG A 348 22.04 5.18 13.97
CA ARG A 348 21.39 6.34 14.59
C ARG A 348 22.46 7.21 15.24
N ARG A 349 22.54 8.48 14.81
CA ARG A 349 23.35 9.48 15.50
C ARG A 349 22.91 9.45 16.97
N PRO A 350 23.82 9.23 17.94
CA PRO A 350 23.44 9.38 19.33
C PRO A 350 23.00 10.83 19.53
N SER A 351 21.71 11.07 19.76
CA SER A 351 21.30 12.34 20.36
C SER A 351 21.99 12.40 21.72
N GLN A 352 22.66 13.52 22.02
CA GLN A 352 23.39 13.72 23.28
C GLN A 352 22.45 13.86 24.50
N THR A 353 21.31 13.17 24.49
CA THR A 353 20.31 13.18 25.57
C THR A 353 20.14 11.81 26.22
N ALA A 354 20.92 10.81 25.79
CA ALA A 354 20.97 9.48 26.42
C ALA A 354 22.41 9.12 26.81
N ALA A 355 23.11 10.04 27.47
CA ALA A 355 24.25 9.70 28.31
C ALA A 355 23.71 9.53 29.74
N ASP A 356 23.30 8.30 30.06
CA ASP A 356 23.28 7.69 31.40
C ASP A 356 22.27 6.53 31.39
N ASP A 357 22.69 5.37 30.86
CA ASP A 357 22.70 4.12 31.62
C ASP A 357 23.19 2.94 30.77
N SER A 358 24.22 2.27 31.29
CA SER A 358 24.68 0.90 31.00
C SER A 358 25.44 0.58 29.69
N THR A 359 26.77 0.55 29.86
CA THR A 359 27.84 -0.31 29.34
C THR A 359 27.52 -1.48 28.37
N MET A 360 28.45 -1.66 27.39
CA MET A 360 28.83 -2.85 26.58
C MET A 360 28.53 -2.72 25.07
N ALA A 361 29.43 -3.00 24.12
CA ALA A 361 30.85 -3.34 24.10
C ALA A 361 31.36 -3.07 22.66
N LEU A 362 32.42 -2.27 22.52
CA LEU A 362 33.18 -2.12 21.28
C LEU A 362 34.22 -3.24 21.22
N SER A 363 34.05 -4.21 20.30
CA SER A 363 35.15 -5.08 19.90
C SER A 363 35.86 -4.44 18.71
N VAL A 364 36.94 -3.73 19.02
CA VAL A 364 38.00 -3.39 18.05
C VAL A 364 38.85 -4.64 17.88
N GLU A 365 38.81 -5.30 16.72
CA GLU A 365 39.84 -6.27 16.37
C GLU A 365 40.81 -5.68 15.36
N ASN A 366 42.08 -5.74 15.77
CA ASN A 366 43.24 -5.20 15.11
C ASN A 366 43.62 -5.96 13.84
N VAL A 367 44.24 -5.20 12.95
CA VAL A 367 45.03 -5.61 11.79
C VAL A 367 46.09 -6.65 12.19
N ASN A 368 46.09 -7.81 11.51
CA ASN A 368 47.31 -8.46 11.04
C ASN A 368 47.03 -9.45 9.91
N GLY A 369 47.85 -9.39 8.86
CA GLY A 369 47.63 -10.07 7.60
C GLY A 369 47.94 -11.57 7.61
N GLN A 370 47.21 -12.30 6.78
CA GLN A 370 47.70 -13.46 6.05
C GLN A 370 46.83 -13.70 4.82
N THR A 371 47.49 -13.71 3.67
CA THR A 371 47.01 -14.02 2.33
C THR A 371 46.38 -15.41 2.23
N LEU A 372 45.16 -15.51 1.69
CA LEU A 372 44.72 -16.62 0.82
C LEU A 372 43.63 -16.13 -0.14
N ASN A 373 43.87 -16.35 -1.43
CA ASN A 373 43.01 -16.02 -2.56
C ASN A 373 41.77 -16.92 -2.62
N ALA A 374 40.59 -16.34 -2.92
CA ALA A 374 39.60 -16.92 -3.83
C ALA A 374 38.51 -15.90 -4.19
N ASP A 375 38.35 -15.71 -5.50
CA ASP A 375 37.44 -14.85 -6.23
C ASP A 375 35.96 -14.89 -5.80
N THR A 376 35.27 -13.73 -5.72
CA THR A 376 34.55 -13.12 -6.85
C THR A 376 33.76 -11.89 -6.39
N LYS A 377 33.96 -10.80 -7.13
CA LYS A 377 33.43 -9.43 -7.03
C LYS A 377 31.90 -9.36 -6.95
N ASP A 378 31.35 -8.58 -6.03
CA ASP A 378 30.98 -7.18 -6.28
C ASP A 378 30.23 -6.63 -5.04
N GLY A 379 30.77 -5.58 -4.45
CA GLY A 379 30.31 -5.07 -3.17
C GLY A 379 30.99 -3.75 -2.89
N THR A 380 30.68 -2.75 -3.72
CA THR A 380 31.06 -1.36 -3.44
C THR A 380 30.33 -0.93 -2.17
N THR A 381 30.97 -1.12 -1.03
CA THR A 381 30.59 -0.47 0.23
C THR A 381 30.90 1.02 0.07
N VAL A 382 29.96 1.76 -0.52
CA VAL A 382 29.97 3.21 -0.48
C VAL A 382 29.67 3.59 0.96
N SER A 383 30.73 3.97 1.68
CA SER A 383 30.71 4.59 3.00
C SER A 383 30.05 5.99 2.92
N GLY A 384 28.74 6.01 2.66
CA GLY A 384 27.88 7.18 2.77
C GLY A 384 26.69 6.80 3.65
N HIS A 385 26.29 7.67 4.55
CA HIS A 385 25.22 7.48 5.53
C HIS A 385 23.98 6.79 4.91
N GLU A 386 23.88 5.47 5.06
CA GLU A 386 22.78 4.70 4.49
C GLU A 386 21.48 5.05 5.23
N HIS A 387 20.45 5.43 4.49
CA HIS A 387 19.15 5.74 5.07
C HIS A 387 18.52 4.53 5.75
N ALA A 388 17.78 4.73 6.85
CA ALA A 388 17.42 3.63 7.75
C ALA A 388 16.60 2.54 7.05
N THR A 389 15.70 2.93 6.14
CA THR A 389 14.92 1.96 5.37
C THR A 389 15.74 1.11 4.37
N ALA A 390 16.87 1.61 3.85
CA ALA A 390 17.76 0.81 3.01
C ALA A 390 18.46 -0.25 3.83
N ILE A 391 18.98 0.14 5.00
CA ILE A 391 19.61 -0.78 5.94
C ILE A 391 18.59 -1.86 6.34
N LEU A 392 17.35 -1.48 6.67
CA LEU A 392 16.30 -2.45 7.02
C LEU A 392 16.00 -3.46 5.91
N LEU A 393 16.03 -3.03 4.65
CA LEU A 393 15.71 -3.84 3.47
C LEU A 393 16.91 -4.53 2.83
N GLN A 394 18.12 -4.29 3.32
CA GLN A 394 19.36 -4.85 2.78
C GLN A 394 19.30 -6.40 2.80
N GLY A 395 19.39 -7.02 1.62
CA GLY A 395 19.29 -8.48 1.45
C GLY A 395 17.91 -9.09 1.70
N TYR A 396 16.93 -8.30 2.12
CA TYR A 396 15.57 -8.76 2.43
C TYR A 396 14.86 -9.30 1.18
N TYR A 397 14.87 -8.52 0.09
CA TYR A 397 14.19 -8.88 -1.14
C TYR A 397 14.78 -10.12 -1.83
N ASP A 398 16.06 -10.43 -1.59
CA ASP A 398 16.70 -11.63 -2.13
C ASP A 398 16.17 -12.89 -1.43
N ARG A 399 16.02 -12.85 -0.10
CA ARG A 399 15.37 -13.93 0.66
C ARG A 399 13.87 -14.02 0.37
N LEU A 400 13.21 -12.89 0.13
CA LEU A 400 11.82 -12.87 -0.30
C LEU A 400 11.65 -13.53 -1.68
N ARG A 401 12.57 -13.32 -2.62
CA ARG A 401 12.58 -14.05 -3.90
C ARG A 401 12.82 -15.55 -3.72
N LEU A 402 13.74 -15.93 -2.83
CA LEU A 402 13.96 -17.34 -2.49
C LEU A 402 12.69 -17.99 -1.92
N SER A 403 11.97 -17.28 -1.04
CA SER A 403 10.70 -17.78 -0.47
C SER A 403 9.64 -18.06 -1.54
N LEU A 404 9.51 -17.16 -2.54
CA LEU A 404 8.61 -17.36 -3.67
C LEU A 404 9.05 -18.54 -4.54
N GLY A 405 10.36 -18.71 -4.74
CA GLY A 405 10.93 -19.85 -5.46
C GLY A 405 10.65 -21.21 -4.80
N ILE A 406 10.45 -21.26 -3.48
CA ILE A 406 10.10 -22.48 -2.74
C ILE A 406 8.59 -22.76 -2.82
N VAL A 407 7.76 -21.73 -2.63
CA VAL A 407 6.29 -21.88 -2.52
C VAL A 407 5.64 -22.12 -3.88
N LEU A 408 6.12 -21.45 -4.94
CA LEU A 408 5.49 -21.56 -6.26
C LEU A 408 5.52 -22.99 -6.83
N PRO A 409 6.64 -23.75 -6.78
CA PRO A 409 6.66 -25.15 -7.21
C PRO A 409 5.81 -26.06 -6.32
N GLN A 410 5.87 -25.90 -4.99
CA GLN A 410 5.11 -26.72 -4.05
C GLN A 410 3.60 -26.60 -4.27
N ALA A 411 3.10 -25.37 -4.41
CA ALA A 411 1.68 -25.15 -4.63
C ALA A 411 1.24 -25.54 -6.05
N LEU A 412 2.12 -25.50 -7.06
CA LEU A 412 1.86 -26.11 -8.38
C LEU A 412 1.74 -27.63 -8.30
N ILE A 413 2.61 -28.29 -7.51
CA ILE A 413 2.55 -29.74 -7.27
C ILE A 413 1.27 -30.11 -6.52
N ILE A 414 0.93 -29.39 -5.45
CA ILE A 414 -0.30 -29.60 -4.69
C ILE A 414 -1.53 -29.42 -5.59
N ASN A 415 -1.57 -28.35 -6.39
CA ASN A 415 -2.69 -28.11 -7.30
C ASN A 415 -2.74 -29.17 -8.42
N TYR A 416 -1.59 -29.64 -8.91
CA TYR A 416 -1.51 -30.77 -9.84
C TYR A 416 -2.00 -32.07 -9.18
N LEU A 417 -1.65 -32.34 -7.92
CA LEU A 417 -2.11 -33.51 -7.16
C LEU A 417 -3.61 -33.43 -6.87
N ILE A 418 -4.14 -32.26 -6.49
CA ILE A 418 -5.59 -32.03 -6.32
C ILE A 418 -6.30 -32.22 -7.66
N LYS A 419 -5.77 -31.67 -8.75
CA LYS A 419 -6.35 -31.86 -10.08
C LYS A 419 -6.26 -33.30 -10.54
N SER A 420 -5.18 -34.01 -10.23
CA SER A 420 -5.00 -35.44 -10.51
C SER A 420 -5.95 -36.31 -9.69
N GLN A 421 -6.16 -35.98 -8.41
CA GLN A 421 -7.17 -36.62 -7.55
C GLN A 421 -8.59 -36.33 -8.04
N ASN A 422 -8.90 -35.08 -8.39
CA ASN A 422 -10.18 -34.71 -8.99
C ASN A 422 -10.39 -35.35 -10.36
N GLN A 423 -9.34 -35.54 -11.16
CA GLN A 423 -9.41 -36.21 -12.46
C GLN A 423 -9.58 -37.72 -12.30
N LYS A 424 -8.96 -38.34 -11.30
CA LYS A 424 -9.25 -39.73 -10.89
C LYS A 424 -10.70 -39.89 -10.38
N ASN A 425 -11.22 -38.90 -9.66
CA ASN A 425 -12.63 -38.87 -9.23
C ASN A 425 -13.61 -38.57 -10.39
N MET A 426 -13.21 -37.79 -11.40
CA MET A 426 -14.01 -37.50 -12.61
C MET A 426 -14.08 -38.67 -13.59
N VAL A 427 -13.11 -39.59 -13.59
CA VAL A 427 -13.22 -40.83 -14.38
C VAL A 427 -14.35 -41.73 -13.85
N ALA A 428 -14.79 -41.52 -12.59
CA ALA A 428 -15.96 -42.20 -12.02
C ALA A 428 -17.28 -41.41 -12.17
N THR A 429 -17.29 -40.21 -12.76
CA THR A 429 -18.54 -39.47 -13.03
C THR A 429 -18.93 -39.61 -14.50
N GLN A 430 -19.76 -40.61 -14.78
CA GLN A 430 -20.46 -40.80 -16.06
C GLN A 430 -21.02 -39.48 -16.59
N LYS A 431 -21.01 -39.30 -17.92
CA LYS A 431 -21.71 -38.21 -18.63
C LYS A 431 -23.08 -37.97 -17.97
N LEU A 432 -23.21 -36.89 -17.19
CA LEU A 432 -24.42 -36.58 -16.41
C LEU A 432 -25.69 -36.46 -17.26
N TYR A 433 -25.54 -36.32 -18.58
CA TYR A 433 -26.65 -36.09 -19.48
C TYR A 433 -26.54 -36.92 -20.79
N PRO A 434 -27.10 -38.15 -20.83
CA PRO A 434 -27.09 -38.99 -22.02
C PRO A 434 -28.16 -38.53 -23.03
N ARG A 435 -27.87 -37.44 -23.76
CA ARG A 435 -28.74 -36.84 -24.79
C ARG A 435 -29.34 -37.85 -25.77
N GLY A 436 -28.55 -38.85 -26.19
CA GLY A 436 -28.98 -39.88 -27.14
C GLY A 436 -30.08 -40.78 -26.58
N THR A 437 -29.94 -41.21 -25.32
CA THR A 437 -30.92 -42.07 -24.64
C THR A 437 -32.22 -41.31 -24.42
N MET A 438 -32.15 -40.05 -23.96
CA MET A 438 -33.34 -39.24 -23.73
C MET A 438 -34.10 -38.97 -25.04
N LYS A 439 -33.41 -38.65 -26.14
CA LYS A 439 -34.04 -38.48 -27.45
C LYS A 439 -34.74 -39.75 -27.93
N ARG A 440 -34.13 -40.91 -27.71
CA ARG A 440 -34.74 -42.21 -28.03
C ARG A 440 -36.02 -42.46 -27.22
N ILE A 441 -36.00 -42.22 -25.91
CA ILE A 441 -37.14 -42.45 -25.02
C ILE A 441 -38.31 -41.53 -25.42
N VAL A 442 -38.05 -40.23 -25.58
CA VAL A 442 -39.11 -39.28 -25.95
C VAL A 442 -39.68 -39.58 -27.33
N LYS A 443 -38.84 -39.95 -28.31
CA LYS A 443 -39.32 -40.36 -29.63
C LYS A 443 -40.18 -41.64 -29.56
N ALA A 444 -39.81 -42.60 -28.71
CA ALA A 444 -40.56 -43.85 -28.54
C ALA A 444 -41.93 -43.64 -27.89
N HIS A 445 -42.06 -42.72 -26.93
CA HIS A 445 -43.32 -42.47 -26.22
C HIS A 445 -44.22 -41.43 -26.88
N ALA A 446 -43.66 -40.36 -27.47
CA ALA A 446 -44.44 -39.24 -28.01
C ALA A 446 -44.58 -39.27 -29.54
N GLY A 447 -43.85 -40.16 -30.24
CA GLY A 447 -43.91 -40.29 -31.71
C GLY A 447 -43.39 -39.08 -32.50
N ARG A 448 -42.81 -38.08 -31.82
CA ARG A 448 -42.34 -36.82 -32.43
C ARG A 448 -40.82 -36.66 -32.31
N SER A 449 -40.21 -35.97 -33.27
CA SER A 449 -38.81 -35.56 -33.19
C SER A 449 -38.67 -34.34 -32.28
N ILE A 450 -37.59 -34.30 -31.49
CA ILE A 450 -37.29 -33.18 -30.58
C ILE A 450 -36.53 -32.09 -31.35
N SER A 451 -36.97 -30.84 -31.24
CA SER A 451 -36.29 -29.67 -31.83
C SER A 451 -34.93 -29.39 -31.17
N LYS A 452 -34.10 -28.54 -31.79
CA LYS A 452 -32.81 -28.13 -31.17
C LYS A 452 -33.09 -27.48 -29.80
N ASN A 453 -32.37 -27.93 -28.76
CA ASN A 453 -32.39 -27.44 -27.37
C ASN A 453 -33.62 -27.82 -26.53
N ALA A 454 -34.69 -28.39 -27.10
CA ALA A 454 -35.81 -28.92 -26.31
C ALA A 454 -35.38 -30.11 -25.44
N ASP A 455 -34.31 -30.82 -25.82
CA ASP A 455 -33.72 -31.87 -24.99
C ASP A 455 -33.17 -31.30 -23.67
N VAL A 456 -32.48 -30.16 -23.70
CA VAL A 456 -31.94 -29.52 -22.50
C VAL A 456 -33.05 -29.11 -21.52
N LEU A 457 -34.17 -28.58 -22.04
CA LEU A 457 -35.31 -28.18 -21.20
C LEU A 457 -35.99 -29.37 -20.52
N ILE A 458 -36.20 -30.47 -21.24
CA ILE A 458 -36.77 -31.71 -20.67
C ILE A 458 -35.85 -32.26 -19.57
N PHE A 459 -34.54 -32.18 -19.75
CA PHE A 459 -33.59 -32.62 -18.73
C PHE A 459 -33.59 -31.71 -17.50
N LEU A 460 -33.68 -30.40 -17.68
CA LEU A 460 -33.80 -29.45 -16.58
C LEU A 460 -35.08 -29.68 -15.78
N ASP A 461 -36.20 -29.89 -16.46
CA ASP A 461 -37.48 -30.22 -15.83
C ASP A 461 -37.40 -31.54 -15.05
N TYR A 462 -36.78 -32.58 -15.63
CA TYR A 462 -36.51 -33.83 -14.92
C TYR A 462 -35.60 -33.65 -13.69
N MET A 463 -34.57 -32.81 -13.78
CA MET A 463 -33.69 -32.52 -12.65
C MET A 463 -34.40 -31.76 -11.53
N LEU A 464 -35.23 -30.78 -11.88
CA LEU A 464 -36.08 -30.07 -10.93
C LEU A 464 -37.08 -31.02 -10.26
N PHE A 465 -37.71 -31.90 -11.05
CA PHE A 465 -38.57 -32.96 -10.53
C PHE A 465 -37.84 -33.88 -9.56
N MET A 466 -36.63 -34.34 -9.90
CA MET A 466 -35.83 -35.20 -9.02
C MET A 466 -35.39 -34.50 -7.74
N GLN A 467 -35.04 -33.21 -7.80
CA GLN A 467 -34.75 -32.40 -6.61
C GLN A 467 -35.97 -32.28 -5.70
N GLU A 468 -37.13 -32.01 -6.28
CA GLU A 468 -38.38 -31.88 -5.54
C GLU A 468 -38.82 -33.21 -4.92
N LEU A 469 -38.72 -34.30 -5.68
CA LEU A 469 -38.99 -35.66 -5.21
C LEU A 469 -38.10 -36.01 -4.00
N MET A 470 -36.80 -35.70 -4.08
CA MET A 470 -35.86 -35.96 -2.99
C MET A 470 -36.09 -35.06 -1.78
N ARG A 471 -36.48 -33.80 -2.00
CA ARG A 471 -36.85 -32.85 -0.94
C ARG A 471 -38.06 -33.37 -0.15
N GLU A 472 -39.13 -33.76 -0.83
CA GLU A 472 -40.34 -34.29 -0.22
C GLU A 472 -40.11 -35.66 0.46
N ALA A 473 -39.33 -36.55 -0.18
CA ALA A 473 -38.95 -37.82 0.43
C ALA A 473 -38.12 -37.63 1.71
N SER A 474 -37.22 -36.64 1.74
CA SER A 474 -36.45 -36.25 2.94
C SER A 474 -37.33 -35.73 4.07
N ILE A 475 -38.31 -34.88 3.74
CA ILE A 475 -39.26 -34.34 4.72
C ILE A 475 -40.07 -35.49 5.35
N ARG A 476 -40.56 -36.42 4.53
CA ARG A 476 -41.33 -37.57 5.03
C ARG A 476 -40.50 -38.56 5.84
N SER A 477 -39.26 -38.82 5.41
CA SER A 477 -38.30 -39.64 6.16
C SER A 477 -38.07 -39.07 7.57
N ARG A 478 -37.90 -37.75 7.68
CA ARG A 478 -37.76 -37.06 8.97
C ARG A 478 -39.01 -37.13 9.83
N LYS A 479 -40.21 -36.96 9.23
CA LYS A 479 -41.50 -37.11 9.94
C LYS A 479 -41.72 -38.54 10.46
N ALA A 480 -41.17 -39.55 9.78
CA ALA A 480 -41.23 -40.95 10.19
C ALA A 480 -40.13 -41.36 11.18
N GLY A 481 -39.23 -40.44 11.57
CA GLY A 481 -38.11 -40.73 12.48
C GLY A 481 -36.99 -41.58 11.86
N GLU A 482 -36.96 -41.76 10.54
CA GLU A 482 -35.98 -42.58 9.85
C GLU A 482 -34.68 -41.78 9.59
N LYS A 483 -33.52 -42.39 9.91
CA LYS A 483 -32.18 -41.77 9.74
C LYS A 483 -31.76 -41.57 8.28
N GLY A 484 -32.49 -42.12 7.30
CA GLY A 484 -32.16 -42.00 5.89
C GLY A 484 -33.34 -42.27 4.95
N ILE A 485 -33.21 -41.87 3.69
CA ILE A 485 -34.28 -41.98 2.68
C ILE A 485 -34.36 -43.43 2.18
N SER A 486 -35.41 -44.15 2.59
CA SER A 486 -35.73 -45.49 2.08
C SER A 486 -36.57 -45.45 0.80
N ALA A 487 -36.52 -46.51 -0.01
CA ALA A 487 -37.35 -46.68 -1.21
C ALA A 487 -38.86 -46.57 -0.93
N LYS A 488 -39.29 -46.90 0.30
CA LYS A 488 -40.67 -46.74 0.78
C LYS A 488 -41.10 -45.27 0.84
N ASN A 489 -40.19 -44.36 1.20
CA ASN A 489 -40.47 -42.93 1.31
C ASN A 489 -40.63 -42.31 -0.07
N ILE A 490 -39.84 -42.75 -1.05
CA ILE A 490 -39.93 -42.31 -2.44
C ILE A 490 -41.25 -42.79 -3.07
N ARG A 491 -41.60 -44.09 -2.91
CA ARG A 491 -42.85 -44.66 -3.46
C ARG A 491 -44.11 -43.94 -2.96
N ARG A 492 -44.17 -43.60 -1.66
CA ARG A 492 -45.28 -42.84 -1.09
C ARG A 492 -45.41 -41.42 -1.62
N VAL A 493 -44.30 -40.76 -2.00
CA VAL A 493 -44.36 -39.42 -2.62
C VAL A 493 -44.89 -39.55 -4.04
N THR A 494 -44.43 -40.55 -4.80
CA THR A 494 -44.89 -40.80 -6.17
C THR A 494 -46.36 -41.26 -6.25
N GLU A 495 -46.87 -42.03 -5.27
CA GLU A 495 -48.28 -42.48 -5.22
C GLU A 495 -49.27 -41.34 -4.96
N VAL A 496 -48.86 -40.33 -4.16
CA VAL A 496 -49.70 -39.15 -3.85
C VAL A 496 -49.70 -38.15 -5.02
N SER A 497 -48.59 -38.02 -5.76
CA SER A 497 -48.55 -37.17 -6.96
C SER A 497 -49.31 -37.76 -8.15
N ALA A 498 -49.52 -39.08 -8.20
CA ALA A 498 -50.30 -39.72 -9.27
C ALA A 498 -51.82 -39.52 -9.15
N THR A 499 -52.30 -38.99 -8.02
CA THR A 499 -53.73 -38.77 -7.73
C THR A 499 -54.17 -37.30 -7.86
N ILE A 500 -53.27 -36.39 -8.27
CA ILE A 500 -53.63 -35.00 -8.53
C ILE A 500 -54.10 -34.87 -9.99
N PRO A 501 -55.38 -34.56 -10.28
CA PRO A 501 -55.82 -34.29 -11.64
C PRO A 501 -55.13 -33.05 -12.20
N VAL A 502 -54.74 -33.11 -13.46
CA VAL A 502 -54.05 -32.07 -14.26
C VAL A 502 -54.97 -30.87 -14.55
N SER A 503 -55.62 -30.30 -13.53
CA SER A 503 -56.57 -29.19 -13.68
C SER A 503 -56.10 -27.91 -12.98
N ARG A 504 -54.82 -27.78 -12.64
CA ARG A 504 -54.22 -26.52 -12.16
C ARG A 504 -52.91 -26.24 -12.88
N LEU A 505 -53.02 -25.82 -14.14
CA LEU A 505 -52.04 -24.92 -14.74
C LEU A 505 -52.74 -23.57 -14.92
N PRO A 506 -52.16 -22.45 -14.47
CA PRO A 506 -52.71 -21.14 -14.76
C PRO A 506 -52.61 -20.91 -16.28
N THR A 507 -53.74 -20.71 -16.93
CA THR A 507 -53.81 -20.25 -18.31
C THR A 507 -53.26 -18.83 -18.36
N THR A 508 -51.99 -18.68 -18.74
CA THR A 508 -51.44 -17.40 -19.19
C THR A 508 -51.99 -17.09 -20.58
N ASN A 509 -53.18 -16.50 -20.61
CA ASN A 509 -53.56 -15.61 -21.68
C ASN A 509 -53.33 -14.19 -21.17
N GLU A 510 -52.19 -13.61 -21.53
CA GLU A 510 -52.11 -12.17 -21.80
C GLU A 510 -50.87 -11.92 -22.64
N GLN A 511 -51.13 -11.29 -23.79
CA GLN A 511 -50.15 -10.75 -24.71
C GLN A 511 -49.36 -9.65 -23.99
N TYR A 512 -48.03 -9.69 -24.06
CA TYR A 512 -47.12 -8.63 -24.54
C TYR A 512 -45.66 -9.08 -24.45
#